data_AF-A0A2W5AZG2-F1
#
_entry.id   AF-A0A2W5AZG2-F1
#
_cell.length_a   1.000
_cell.length_b   1.000
_cell.length_c   1.000
_cell.angle_alpha   90.00
_cell.angle_beta   90.00
_cell.angle_gamma   90.00
#
_symmetry.space_group_name_H-M   'P 1'
#
loop_
_entity.id
_entity.type
_entity.pdbx_description
1 polymer ?
#
loop_
_entity_poly.entity_id
_entity_poly.type
_entity_poly.pdbx_seq_one_letter_code
_entity_poly.pdbx_strand_id
1 'polypeptide(L)'
;MIGRVKDSAHSSAPSASDSNAEASMTRAADWSIARAAAHAPGAPLVTIIGDGQLARMMQQEAVELGLSARVLAGSAAASAAQVTADVVLGDYTNKAHVLEVSTDADAVTFDHEHV
;
A
#
# COMPACT_ATOMS: atom_id res chain seq x y z
N MET A 1 9.64 64.22 7.13
CA MET A 1 8.45 63.40 6.81
C MET A 1 8.96 61.97 6.65
N ILE A 2 8.91 61.16 7.71
CA ILE A 2 9.59 59.86 7.81
C ILE A 2 8.55 58.76 7.55
N GLY A 3 8.70 58.03 6.44
CA GLY A 3 7.81 56.92 6.07
C GLY A 3 8.12 55.65 6.87
N ARG A 4 7.09 55.04 7.46
CA ARG A 4 7.17 53.71 8.10
C ARG A 4 6.89 52.64 7.05
N VAL A 5 7.86 51.76 6.82
CA VAL A 5 7.66 50.47 6.15
C VAL A 5 7.06 49.52 7.18
N LYS A 6 5.98 48.83 6.84
CA LYS A 6 5.49 47.66 7.59
C LYS A 6 5.60 46.46 6.67
N ASP A 7 6.61 45.64 6.92
CA ASP A 7 6.73 44.31 6.34
C ASP A 7 5.71 43.39 7.02
N SER A 8 4.72 42.92 6.27
CA SER A 8 3.77 41.90 6.72
C SER A 8 4.19 40.55 6.15
N ALA A 9 5.01 39.82 6.91
CA ALA A 9 5.23 38.40 6.69
C ALA A 9 3.93 37.64 7.03
N HIS A 10 3.23 37.17 5.99
CA HIS A 10 2.13 36.22 6.12
C HIS A 10 2.72 34.82 6.33
N SER A 11 2.85 34.40 7.59
CA SER A 11 2.99 32.98 7.92
C SER A 11 1.60 32.37 7.98
N SER A 12 1.16 31.78 6.86
CA SER A 12 -0.09 31.03 6.80
C SER A 12 0.07 29.74 7.61
N ALA A 13 -0.71 29.58 8.69
CA ALA A 13 -0.83 28.29 9.36
C ALA A 13 -1.47 27.26 8.41
N PRO A 14 -1.06 25.98 8.45
CA PRO A 14 -1.63 24.95 7.58
C PRO A 14 -3.12 24.76 7.87
N SER A 15 -3.88 24.51 6.81
CA SER A 15 -5.33 24.36 6.89
C SER A 15 -5.71 22.96 7.39
N ALA A 16 -6.90 22.79 7.99
CA ALA A 16 -7.33 21.50 8.54
C ALA A 16 -7.42 20.36 7.50
N SER A 17 -7.48 20.67 6.20
CA SER A 17 -7.38 19.69 5.12
C SER A 17 -5.95 19.14 4.94
N ASP A 18 -4.93 19.96 5.18
CA ASP A 18 -3.52 19.55 5.06
C ASP A 18 -3.16 18.55 6.18
N SER A 19 -3.67 18.79 7.39
CA SER A 19 -3.45 17.88 8.53
C SER A 19 -4.12 16.51 8.37
N ASN A 20 -5.27 16.43 7.68
CA ASN A 20 -5.95 15.15 7.45
C ASN A 20 -5.26 14.34 6.33
N ALA A 21 -4.72 15.01 5.31
CA ALA A 21 -3.95 14.37 4.25
C ALA A 21 -2.61 13.82 4.79
N GLU A 22 -1.88 14.60 5.60
CA GLU A 22 -0.66 14.13 6.27
C GLU A 22 -0.94 12.98 7.25
N ALA A 23 -2.03 13.05 8.04
CA ALA A 23 -2.42 11.97 8.95
C ALA A 23 -2.77 10.67 8.22
N SER A 24 -3.40 10.77 7.03
CA SER A 24 -3.69 9.62 6.17
C SER A 24 -2.44 9.04 5.52
N MET A 25 -1.44 9.88 5.18
CA MET A 25 -0.15 9.44 4.64
C MET A 25 0.74 8.74 5.68
N THR A 26 0.48 8.95 6.98
CA THR A 26 1.36 8.51 8.07
C THR A 26 0.87 7.25 8.78
N ARG A 27 -0.35 6.78 8.52
CA ARG A 27 -0.85 5.57 9.17
C ARG A 27 -0.16 4.35 8.57
N ALA A 28 0.25 3.40 9.39
CA ALA A 28 0.77 2.12 8.92
C ALA A 28 -0.30 1.36 8.11
N ALA A 29 0.14 0.47 7.22
CA ALA A 29 -0.77 -0.43 6.53
C ALA A 29 -1.55 -1.30 7.54
N ASP A 30 -2.75 -1.72 7.17
CA ASP A 30 -3.60 -2.55 8.03
C ASP A 30 -3.37 -4.04 7.76
N TRP A 31 -2.67 -4.67 8.71
CA TRP A 31 -2.35 -6.09 8.70
C TRP A 31 -3.39 -6.97 9.42
N SER A 32 -4.54 -6.41 9.84
CA SER A 32 -5.53 -7.13 10.65
C SER A 32 -6.10 -8.39 9.98
N ILE A 33 -6.09 -8.45 8.65
CA ILE A 33 -6.53 -9.61 7.85
C ILE A 33 -5.37 -10.39 7.22
N ALA A 34 -4.13 -9.97 7.46
CA ALA A 34 -2.95 -10.64 6.94
C ALA A 34 -2.78 -12.03 7.58
N ARG A 35 -2.26 -12.98 6.81
CA ARG A 35 -2.11 -14.37 7.20
C ARG A 35 -0.72 -14.87 6.85
N ALA A 36 0.26 -14.55 7.69
CA ALA A 36 1.63 -15.07 7.53
C ALA A 36 1.70 -16.61 7.48
N ALA A 37 0.76 -17.31 8.13
CA ALA A 37 0.65 -18.77 8.08
C ALA A 37 0.16 -19.32 6.71
N ALA A 38 -0.21 -18.46 5.77
CA ALA A 38 -0.55 -18.86 4.40
C ALA A 38 0.69 -19.22 3.58
N HIS A 39 1.89 -18.84 4.02
CA HIS A 39 3.13 -19.05 3.29
C HIS A 39 3.73 -20.40 3.63
N ALA A 40 3.99 -21.21 2.60
CA ALA A 40 4.66 -22.50 2.79
C ALA A 40 6.11 -22.26 3.25
N PRO A 41 6.60 -22.96 4.29
CA PRO A 41 7.98 -22.78 4.75
C PRO A 41 9.00 -22.98 3.64
N GLY A 42 9.82 -21.96 3.39
CA GLY A 42 10.86 -21.98 2.35
C GLY A 42 10.37 -21.72 0.92
N ALA A 43 9.07 -21.51 0.71
CA ALA A 43 8.57 -21.04 -0.59
C ALA A 43 8.89 -19.55 -0.76
N PRO A 44 9.36 -19.11 -1.95
CA PRO A 44 9.60 -17.70 -2.20
C PRO A 44 8.32 -16.88 -2.10
N LEU A 45 8.37 -15.72 -1.45
CA LEU A 45 7.26 -14.78 -1.31
C LEU A 45 7.30 -13.72 -2.41
N VAL A 46 6.24 -13.64 -3.19
CA VAL A 46 5.98 -12.54 -4.12
C VAL A 46 4.94 -11.60 -3.52
N THR A 47 5.33 -10.36 -3.28
CA THR A 47 4.38 -9.29 -2.92
C THR A 47 3.86 -8.61 -4.18
N ILE A 48 2.54 -8.60 -4.35
CA ILE A 48 1.83 -7.98 -5.47
C ILE A 48 1.22 -6.66 -4.99
N ILE A 49 1.63 -5.56 -5.61
CA ILE A 49 1.09 -4.23 -5.37
C ILE A 49 -0.06 -3.99 -6.35
N GLY A 50 -1.29 -3.93 -5.85
CA GLY A 50 -2.51 -3.83 -6.65
C GLY A 50 -3.46 -5.00 -6.40
N ASP A 51 -4.76 -4.74 -6.56
CA ASP A 51 -5.84 -5.66 -6.17
C ASP A 51 -6.87 -5.94 -7.27
N GLY A 52 -6.49 -5.67 -8.51
CA GLY A 52 -7.27 -5.89 -9.73
C GLY A 52 -7.31 -7.36 -10.19
N GLN A 53 -7.80 -7.59 -11.41
CA GLN A 53 -7.87 -8.95 -11.94
C GLN A 53 -6.53 -9.52 -12.35
N LEU A 54 -5.52 -8.72 -12.72
CA LEU A 54 -4.23 -9.31 -13.07
C LEU A 54 -3.54 -9.82 -11.81
N ALA A 55 -3.64 -9.11 -10.69
CA ALA A 55 -3.19 -9.58 -9.39
C ALA A 55 -3.90 -10.89 -8.99
N ARG A 56 -5.21 -10.96 -9.23
CA ARG A 56 -5.99 -12.19 -9.03
C ARG A 56 -5.46 -13.36 -9.87
N MET A 57 -5.21 -13.12 -11.16
CA MET A 57 -4.66 -14.14 -12.06
C MET A 57 -3.23 -14.53 -11.67
N MET A 58 -2.38 -13.56 -11.31
CA MET A 58 -1.01 -13.80 -10.84
C MET A 58 -0.98 -14.67 -9.58
N GLN A 59 -1.90 -14.45 -8.64
CA GLN A 59 -1.99 -15.27 -7.43
C GLN A 59 -2.28 -16.75 -7.78
N GLN A 60 -3.09 -17.02 -8.79
CA GLN A 60 -3.37 -18.40 -9.22
C GLN A 60 -2.13 -19.07 -9.80
N GLU A 61 -1.37 -18.37 -10.65
CA GLU A 61 -0.12 -18.88 -11.21
C GLU A 61 0.97 -19.07 -10.14
N ALA A 62 1.00 -18.22 -9.11
CA ALA A 62 1.91 -18.38 -7.97
C ALA A 62 1.72 -19.74 -7.29
N VAL A 63 0.47 -20.22 -7.16
CA VAL A 63 0.17 -21.55 -6.60
C VAL A 63 0.80 -22.67 -7.43
N GLU A 64 0.63 -22.64 -8.75
CA GLU A 64 1.17 -23.67 -9.66
C GLU A 64 2.71 -23.70 -9.65
N LEU A 65 3.34 -22.55 -9.44
CA LEU A 65 4.80 -22.41 -9.36
C LEU A 65 5.37 -22.73 -7.96
N GLY A 66 4.53 -23.03 -6.96
CA GLY A 66 4.96 -23.24 -5.58
C GLY A 66 5.48 -21.97 -4.90
N LEU A 67 5.01 -20.81 -5.34
CA LEU A 67 5.30 -19.50 -4.75
C LEU A 67 4.23 -19.15 -3.71
N SER A 68 4.64 -18.39 -2.70
CA SER A 68 3.71 -17.72 -1.79
C SER A 68 3.39 -16.33 -2.32
N ALA A 69 2.16 -15.84 -2.09
CA ALA A 69 1.71 -14.55 -2.58
C ALA A 69 1.12 -13.70 -1.44
N ARG A 70 1.51 -12.42 -1.39
CA ARG A 70 0.88 -11.38 -0.57
C ARG A 70 0.36 -10.27 -1.49
N VAL A 71 -0.83 -9.74 -1.20
CA VAL A 71 -1.40 -8.61 -1.95
C VAL A 71 -1.51 -7.37 -1.05
N LEU A 72 -1.06 -6.22 -1.55
CA LEU A 72 -1.46 -4.91 -1.03
C LEU A 72 -2.74 -4.47 -1.74
N ALA A 73 -3.86 -4.41 -0.99
CA ALA A 73 -5.17 -4.07 -1.52
C ALA A 73 -5.75 -2.80 -0.88
N GLY A 74 -6.48 -2.00 -1.66
CA GLY A 74 -7.24 -0.87 -1.13
C GLY A 74 -8.49 -1.31 -0.36
N SER A 75 -8.98 -2.52 -0.62
CA SER A 75 -10.19 -3.06 0.01
C SER A 75 -10.15 -4.59 0.10
N ALA A 76 -10.65 -5.14 1.21
CA ALA A 76 -10.88 -6.57 1.36
C ALA A 76 -11.91 -7.13 0.34
N ALA A 77 -12.72 -6.25 -0.26
CA ALA A 77 -13.69 -6.62 -1.28
C ALA A 77 -13.11 -6.57 -2.70
N ALA A 78 -11.86 -6.17 -2.91
CA ALA A 78 -11.23 -6.10 -4.23
C ALA A 78 -10.98 -7.49 -4.83
N SER A 79 -10.82 -7.57 -6.16
CA SER A 79 -10.80 -8.83 -6.91
C SER A 79 -9.71 -9.80 -6.43
N ALA A 80 -8.47 -9.33 -6.27
CA ALA A 80 -7.37 -10.16 -5.79
C ALA A 80 -7.46 -10.45 -4.28
N ALA A 81 -7.96 -9.51 -3.49
CA ALA A 81 -8.13 -9.66 -2.04
C ALA A 81 -9.12 -10.79 -1.68
N GLN A 82 -10.12 -11.02 -2.53
CA GLN A 82 -11.11 -12.09 -2.32
C GLN A 82 -10.55 -13.51 -2.49
N VAL A 83 -9.40 -13.68 -3.16
CA VAL A 83 -8.83 -15.01 -3.47
C VAL A 83 -7.44 -15.23 -2.87
N THR A 84 -6.75 -14.16 -2.47
CA THR A 84 -5.42 -14.24 -1.89
C THR A 84 -5.52 -14.52 -0.40
N ALA A 85 -4.73 -15.48 0.10
CA ALA A 85 -4.77 -15.85 1.51
C ALA A 85 -4.09 -14.82 2.43
N ASP A 86 -3.00 -14.18 1.98
CA ASP A 86 -2.31 -13.11 2.72
C ASP A 86 -2.57 -11.75 2.07
N VAL A 87 -3.39 -10.93 2.73
CA VAL A 87 -3.79 -9.60 2.24
C VAL A 87 -3.43 -8.55 3.29
N VAL A 88 -2.82 -7.46 2.84
CA VAL A 88 -2.57 -6.27 3.64
C VAL A 88 -3.38 -5.13 3.04
N LEU A 89 -4.13 -4.42 3.87
CA LEU A 89 -4.94 -3.30 3.40
C LEU A 89 -4.13 -2.00 3.45
N GLY A 90 -4.13 -1.26 2.36
CA GLY A 90 -3.37 -0.03 2.25
C GLY A 90 -3.51 0.67 0.91
N ASP A 91 -2.76 1.75 0.75
CA ASP A 91 -2.76 2.59 -0.44
C ASP A 91 -1.47 2.38 -1.23
N TYR A 92 -1.58 1.94 -2.48
CA TYR A 92 -0.44 1.72 -3.36
C TYR A 92 0.27 3.02 -3.77
N THR A 93 -0.40 4.17 -3.64
CA THR A 93 0.22 5.49 -3.85
C THR A 93 1.00 5.97 -2.62
N ASN A 94 0.78 5.34 -1.46
CA ASN A 94 1.55 5.60 -0.26
C ASN A 94 2.85 4.79 -0.25
N LYS A 95 3.97 5.48 -0.47
CA LYS A 95 5.32 4.90 -0.42
C LYS A 95 5.61 4.13 0.88
N ALA A 96 5.11 4.59 2.02
CA ALA A 96 5.34 3.91 3.30
C ALA A 96 4.67 2.53 3.32
N HIS A 97 3.43 2.43 2.83
CA HIS A 97 2.70 1.16 2.77
C HIS A 97 3.39 0.18 1.79
N VAL A 98 3.82 0.66 0.63
CA VAL A 98 4.53 -0.15 -0.37
C VAL A 98 5.85 -0.68 0.18
N LEU A 99 6.62 0.14 0.90
CA LEU A 99 7.85 -0.32 1.55
C LEU A 99 7.56 -1.32 2.67
N GLU A 100 6.58 -1.01 3.52
CA GLU A 100 6.20 -1.85 4.66
C GLU A 100 5.81 -3.26 4.22
N VAL A 101 4.89 -3.39 3.27
CA VAL A 101 4.38 -4.68 2.77
C VAL A 101 5.42 -5.52 2.02
N SER A 102 6.51 -4.90 1.58
CA SER A 102 7.58 -5.52 0.79
C SER A 102 8.77 -6.02 1.63
N THR A 103 8.80 -5.76 2.93
CA THR A 103 10.00 -5.91 3.78
C THR A 103 10.61 -7.33 3.79
N ASP A 104 9.77 -8.36 3.69
CA ASP A 104 10.13 -9.79 3.75
C ASP A 104 9.91 -10.53 2.42
N ALA A 105 9.59 -9.80 1.35
CA ALA A 105 9.34 -10.40 0.04
C ALA A 105 10.66 -10.77 -0.67
N ASP A 106 10.66 -11.93 -1.34
CA ASP A 106 11.76 -12.32 -2.23
C ASP A 106 11.68 -11.58 -3.58
N ALA A 107 10.46 -11.20 -3.99
CA ALA A 107 10.22 -10.35 -5.15
C ALA A 107 8.98 -9.48 -4.95
N VAL A 108 8.96 -8.32 -5.62
CA VAL A 108 7.82 -7.41 -5.65
C VAL A 108 7.40 -7.20 -7.09
N THR A 109 6.10 -7.26 -7.36
CA THR A 109 5.51 -6.97 -8.67
C THR A 109 4.30 -6.06 -8.53
N PHE A 110 3.80 -5.56 -9.66
CA PHE A 110 2.70 -4.61 -9.72
C PHE A 110 1.61 -5.12 -10.67
N ASP A 111 0.35 -4.99 -10.25
CA ASP A 111 -0.81 -5.11 -11.12
C ASP A 111 -1.24 -3.70 -11.55
N HIS A 112 -0.96 -3.35 -12.80
CA HIS A 112 -1.38 -2.08 -13.39
C HIS A 112 -2.70 -2.25 -14.14
N GLU A 113 -3.76 -2.51 -13.41
CA GLU A 113 -5.11 -2.38 -13.94
C GLU A 113 -5.69 -1.01 -13.58
N HIS A 114 -5.68 -0.08 -14.54
CA HIS A 114 -6.18 1.31 -14.44
C HIS A 114 -5.39 2.27 -13.55
N VAL A 115 -4.17 2.63 -14.01
CA VAL A 115 -3.50 3.89 -13.60
C VAL A 115 -4.29 5.10 -14.10
#